data_AF-Q10079-F1
#
_entry.id   AF-Q10079-F1
#
_cell.length_a   1.000
_cell.length_b   1.000
_cell.length_c   1.000
_cell.angle_alpha   90.00
_cell.angle_beta   90.00
_cell.angle_gamma   90.00
#
_symmetry.space_group_name_H-M   'P 1'
#
loop_
_entity.id
_entity.type
_entity.pdbx_description
1 polymer ?
#
loop_
_entity_poly.entity_id
_entity_poly.type
_entity_poly.pdbx_seq_one_letter_code
_entity_poly.pdbx_strand_id
1 'polypeptide(L)'
;MKGCSFLRNGAKFQGKQKGVSSSTLEVHVTILHVNLAKSMLCGFIHVSYTSPNNTSLTTYFEAEIIGNRFTFETKWPEWGASEEIDNRHWKRLGALKSNGKDIPLRLIQPYDPLSRETVYMRWKELAMLDKTVDYQNHNQSFPFGISYEGFYYISFSQSTGKIKGYYYHHSEPEKVLFLELNPIIDRTFPVIEFQ
;
A
#
# COMPACT_ATOMS: atom_id res chain seq x y z
N MET A 1 -13.58 -16.45 15.31
CA MET A 1 -12.83 -15.42 14.56
C MET A 1 -13.30 -15.43 13.12
N LYS A 2 -13.98 -14.37 12.64
CA LYS A 2 -14.11 -14.14 11.19
C LYS A 2 -12.74 -13.69 10.71
N GLY A 3 -11.87 -14.62 10.34
CA GLY A 3 -10.60 -14.30 9.71
C GLY A 3 -10.87 -13.53 8.42
N CYS A 4 -10.13 -12.46 8.18
CA CYS A 4 -10.26 -11.70 6.95
C CYS A 4 -9.85 -12.59 5.77
N SER A 5 -10.82 -13.10 5.02
CA SER A 5 -10.57 -14.11 3.97
C SER A 5 -9.60 -13.59 2.89
N PHE A 6 -9.57 -12.29 2.65
CA PHE A 6 -8.73 -11.67 1.61
C PHE A 6 -7.34 -11.23 2.10
N LEU A 7 -7.14 -10.95 3.39
CA LEU A 7 -5.84 -10.52 3.93
C LEU A 7 -5.07 -11.72 4.52
N ARG A 8 -4.48 -12.52 3.65
CA ARG A 8 -3.77 -13.77 4.01
C ARG A 8 -2.48 -13.94 3.21
N ASN A 9 -1.60 -14.82 3.66
CA ASN A 9 -0.40 -15.20 2.92
C ASN A 9 -0.80 -15.76 1.54
N GLY A 10 -0.11 -15.33 0.50
CA GLY A 10 -0.38 -15.67 -0.89
C GLY A 10 -1.55 -14.91 -1.53
N ALA A 11 -2.22 -14.00 -0.81
CA ALA A 11 -3.29 -13.19 -1.40
C ALA A 11 -2.72 -12.31 -2.53
N LYS A 12 -3.43 -12.31 -3.67
CA LYS A 12 -3.07 -11.51 -4.85
C LYS A 12 -4.12 -10.47 -5.13
N PHE A 13 -3.68 -9.29 -5.56
CA PHE A 13 -4.53 -8.18 -5.95
C PHE A 13 -4.05 -7.63 -7.29
N GLN A 14 -4.97 -7.10 -8.08
CA GLN A 14 -4.67 -6.42 -9.33
C GLN A 14 -5.49 -5.15 -9.50
N GLY A 15 -4.92 -4.17 -10.18
CA GLY A 15 -5.63 -2.96 -10.53
C GLY A 15 -4.68 -1.92 -11.09
N LYS A 16 -4.90 -0.67 -10.71
CA LYS A 16 -4.29 0.47 -11.39
C LYS A 16 -3.83 1.54 -10.41
N GLN A 17 -2.70 2.16 -10.73
CA GLN A 17 -2.28 3.43 -10.14
C GLN A 17 -2.45 4.54 -11.16
N LYS A 18 -3.17 5.59 -10.76
CA LYS A 18 -3.52 6.73 -11.63
C LYS A 18 -2.93 8.01 -11.05
N GLY A 19 -2.18 8.74 -11.85
CA GLY A 19 -1.80 10.11 -11.57
C GLY A 19 -2.78 11.12 -12.15
N VAL A 20 -2.40 12.40 -12.12
CA VAL A 20 -3.15 13.49 -12.76
C VAL A 20 -3.04 13.41 -14.30
N SER A 21 -1.94 12.88 -14.82
CA SER A 21 -1.78 12.58 -16.25
C SER A 21 -2.52 11.30 -16.65
N SER A 22 -2.87 11.18 -17.93
CA SER A 22 -3.58 10.02 -18.51
C SER A 22 -2.82 8.69 -18.40
N SER A 23 -1.53 8.74 -18.06
CA SER A 23 -0.70 7.57 -17.79
C SER A 23 -1.24 6.79 -16.60
N THR A 24 -1.68 5.56 -16.86
CA THR A 24 -2.16 4.63 -15.85
C THR A 24 -1.19 3.46 -15.78
N LEU A 25 -0.66 3.17 -14.59
CA LEU A 25 0.18 2.01 -14.34
C LEU A 25 -0.72 0.83 -13.98
N GLU A 26 -0.45 -0.34 -14.56
CA GLU A 26 -1.03 -1.58 -14.07
C GLU A 26 -0.25 -2.05 -12.85
N VAL A 27 -0.96 -2.48 -11.82
CA VAL A 27 -0.38 -2.82 -10.52
C VAL A 27 -0.87 -4.19 -10.08
N HIS A 28 0.07 -5.05 -9.75
CA HIS A 28 -0.16 -6.36 -9.14
C HIS A 28 0.50 -6.40 -7.77
N VAL A 29 -0.22 -6.89 -6.77
CA VAL A 29 0.29 -7.03 -5.40
C VAL A 29 0.19 -8.48 -4.98
N THR A 30 1.26 -9.02 -4.43
CA THR A 30 1.28 -10.35 -3.79
C THR A 30 1.66 -10.21 -2.33
N ILE A 31 0.77 -10.61 -1.44
CA ILE A 31 1.03 -10.65 0.01
C ILE A 31 1.82 -11.92 0.32
N LEU A 32 3.01 -11.79 0.89
CA LEU A 32 3.87 -12.93 1.24
C LEU A 32 3.58 -13.42 2.65
N HIS A 33 3.50 -12.49 3.60
CA HIS A 33 3.32 -12.80 5.00
C HIS A 33 2.43 -11.78 5.69
N VAL A 34 1.50 -12.24 6.52
CA VAL A 34 0.63 -11.44 7.37
C VAL A 34 0.84 -11.86 8.82
N ASN A 35 1.22 -10.90 9.67
CA ASN A 35 1.36 -11.08 11.11
C ASN A 35 0.53 -10.03 11.86
N LEU A 36 -0.75 -10.37 12.07
CA LEU A 36 -1.71 -9.47 12.71
C LEU A 36 -1.34 -9.19 14.17
N ALA A 37 -0.73 -10.14 14.87
CA ALA A 37 -0.26 -9.97 16.25
C ALA A 37 0.83 -8.89 16.36
N LYS A 38 1.69 -8.77 15.34
CA LYS A 38 2.70 -7.71 15.24
C LYS A 38 2.21 -6.47 14.46
N SER A 39 0.95 -6.46 14.02
CA SER A 39 0.34 -5.41 13.19
C SER A 39 1.12 -5.12 11.91
N MET A 40 1.56 -6.17 11.21
CA MET A 40 2.40 -6.03 10.02
C MET A 40 2.06 -7.03 8.93
N LEU A 41 2.39 -6.68 7.69
CA LEU A 41 2.46 -7.62 6.57
C LEU A 41 3.57 -7.18 5.62
N CYS A 42 3.95 -8.07 4.70
CA CYS A 42 4.87 -7.73 3.63
C CYS A 42 4.49 -8.42 2.33
N GLY A 43 5.02 -7.91 1.22
CA GLY A 43 4.67 -8.40 -0.09
C GLY A 43 5.51 -7.82 -1.20
N PHE A 44 5.08 -8.11 -2.43
CA PHE A 44 5.62 -7.49 -3.63
C PHE A 44 4.57 -6.58 -4.27
N ILE A 45 5.02 -5.42 -4.75
CA ILE A 45 4.28 -4.57 -5.68
C ILE A 45 4.99 -4.70 -7.03
N HIS A 46 4.25 -5.12 -8.04
CA HIS A 46 4.70 -5.16 -9.41
C HIS A 46 3.92 -4.11 -10.20
N VAL A 47 4.63 -3.17 -10.81
CA VAL A 47 4.05 -2.14 -11.66
C VAL A 47 4.50 -2.33 -13.10
N SER A 48 3.60 -2.20 -14.06
CA SER A 48 3.92 -2.23 -15.48
C SER A 48 3.34 -1.01 -16.19
N TYR A 49 4.12 -0.44 -17.10
CA TYR A 49 3.67 0.64 -17.95
C TYR A 49 3.15 0.07 -19.27
N THR A 50 1.99 0.53 -19.72
CA THR A 50 1.50 0.28 -21.09
C THR A 50 2.31 1.12 -22.09
N SER A 51 3.57 0.76 -22.28
CA SER A 51 4.47 1.36 -23.27
C SER A 51 4.98 0.28 -24.22
N PRO A 52 5.44 0.65 -25.42
CA PRO A 52 5.95 -0.31 -26.41
C PRO A 52 7.07 -1.22 -25.88
N ASN A 53 7.79 -0.78 -24.85
CA ASN A 53 8.99 -1.45 -24.36
C ASN A 53 8.73 -2.43 -23.21
N ASN A 54 7.47 -2.73 -22.86
CA ASN A 54 7.09 -3.68 -21.79
C ASN A 54 7.91 -3.51 -20.50
N THR A 55 8.11 -2.26 -20.06
CA THR A 55 8.89 -2.02 -18.87
C THR A 55 8.04 -2.20 -17.62
N SER A 56 8.56 -2.99 -16.70
CA SER A 56 7.96 -3.25 -15.40
C SER A 56 9.00 -3.09 -14.29
N LEU A 57 8.50 -2.94 -13.07
CA LEU A 57 9.29 -2.82 -11.86
C LEU A 57 8.60 -3.60 -10.75
N THR A 58 9.36 -4.42 -10.06
CA THR A 58 8.94 -5.15 -8.87
C THR A 58 9.69 -4.63 -7.66
N THR A 59 8.95 -4.27 -6.62
CA THR A 59 9.49 -3.84 -5.33
C THR A 59 9.00 -4.73 -4.20
N TYR A 60 9.83 -4.86 -3.17
CA TYR A 60 9.45 -5.39 -1.87
C TYR A 60 8.91 -4.26 -1.00
N PHE A 61 7.80 -4.52 -0.31
CA PHE A 61 7.23 -3.59 0.65
C PHE A 61 6.93 -4.26 1.99
N GLU A 62 6.99 -3.45 3.04
CA GLU A 62 6.45 -3.76 4.36
C GLU A 62 5.28 -2.84 4.68
N ALA A 63 4.39 -3.31 5.55
CA ALA A 63 3.21 -2.56 5.93
C ALA A 63 3.02 -2.50 7.44
N GLU A 64 2.64 -1.32 7.90
CA GLU A 64 2.10 -1.10 9.23
C GLU A 64 0.58 -1.19 9.19
N ILE A 65 -0.02 -2.00 10.06
CA ILE A 65 -1.48 -2.09 10.22
C ILE A 65 -1.92 -1.14 11.34
N ILE A 66 -2.79 -0.19 11.00
CA ILE A 66 -3.28 0.82 11.94
C ILE A 66 -4.29 0.21 12.92
N GLY A 67 -4.04 0.43 14.20
CA GLY A 67 -4.88 -0.06 15.30
C GLY A 67 -4.13 -0.03 16.62
N ASN A 68 -3.91 -1.21 17.22
CA ASN A 68 -3.32 -1.31 18.56
C ASN A 68 -1.86 -0.86 18.65
N ARG A 69 -1.05 -1.16 17.63
CA ARG A 69 0.40 -0.88 17.65
C ARG A 69 0.77 0.43 16.93
N PHE A 70 0.14 0.67 15.79
CA PHE A 70 0.42 1.82 14.94
C PHE A 70 -0.78 2.76 14.93
N THR A 71 -0.55 4.03 15.27
CA THR A 71 -1.55 5.10 15.21
C THR A 71 -1.71 5.60 13.77
N PHE A 72 -2.76 6.38 13.52
CA PHE A 72 -2.92 7.08 12.24
C PHE A 72 -1.82 8.12 11.97
N GLU A 73 -1.27 8.75 13.02
CA GLU A 73 -0.08 9.60 12.89
C GLU A 73 1.14 8.78 12.48
N THR A 74 1.82 9.23 11.43
CA THR A 74 3.04 8.64 10.89
C THR A 74 4.23 9.05 11.75
N LYS A 75 4.95 8.06 12.30
CA LYS A 75 6.01 8.29 13.30
C LYS A 75 7.44 8.18 12.76
N TRP A 76 7.59 8.11 11.43
CA TRP A 76 8.87 8.01 10.74
C TRP A 76 9.26 9.38 10.18
N PRO A 77 10.18 10.12 10.82
CA PRO A 77 10.56 11.46 10.37
C PRO A 77 11.07 11.47 8.92
N GLU A 78 11.75 10.42 8.50
CA GLU A 78 12.30 10.24 7.15
C GLU A 78 11.22 10.06 6.07
N TRP A 79 9.96 9.77 6.46
CA TRP A 79 8.84 9.73 5.51
C TRP A 79 8.26 11.13 5.25
N GLY A 80 8.57 12.12 6.08
CA GLY A 80 8.21 13.53 5.89
C GLY A 80 6.73 13.89 6.04
N ALA A 81 5.87 12.96 6.47
CA ALA A 81 4.45 13.21 6.67
C ALA A 81 4.19 13.97 7.99
N SER A 82 3.59 15.16 7.90
CA SER A 82 3.08 15.90 9.06
C SER A 82 1.68 15.42 9.47
N GLU A 83 1.21 15.82 10.67
CA GLU A 83 -0.17 15.52 11.11
C GLU A 83 -1.22 16.05 10.12
N GLU A 84 -0.97 17.21 9.49
CA GLU A 84 -1.85 17.78 8.47
C GLU A 84 -1.93 16.87 7.23
N ILE A 85 -0.79 16.37 6.77
CA ILE A 85 -0.70 15.42 5.65
C ILE A 85 -1.42 14.11 6.00
N ASP A 86 -1.18 13.55 7.18
CA ASP A 86 -1.88 12.35 7.65
C ASP A 86 -3.39 12.58 7.67
N ASN A 87 -3.84 13.70 8.26
CA ASN A 87 -5.26 14.02 8.36
C ASN A 87 -5.92 14.06 6.97
N ARG A 88 -5.27 14.74 6.02
CA ARG A 88 -5.73 14.88 4.65
C ARG A 88 -5.86 13.53 3.93
N HIS A 89 -4.85 12.67 4.02
CA HIS A 89 -4.86 11.37 3.34
C HIS A 89 -5.85 10.38 3.97
N TRP A 90 -5.88 10.31 5.31
CA TRP A 90 -6.80 9.42 6.01
C TRP A 90 -8.26 9.80 5.79
N LYS A 91 -8.60 11.10 5.75
CA LYS A 91 -9.95 11.58 5.40
C LYS A 91 -10.36 11.18 3.99
N ARG A 92 -9.46 11.25 3.01
CA ARG A 92 -9.73 10.80 1.62
C ARG A 92 -10.09 9.32 1.56
N LEU A 93 -9.51 8.51 2.43
CA LEU A 93 -9.80 7.08 2.56
C LEU A 93 -11.03 6.77 3.42
N GLY A 94 -11.79 7.78 3.85
CA GLY A 94 -12.98 7.60 4.67
C GLY A 94 -12.68 7.27 6.13
N ALA A 95 -11.42 7.38 6.57
CA ALA A 95 -11.06 7.22 7.97
C ALA A 95 -11.53 8.41 8.81
N LEU A 96 -11.25 8.33 10.11
CA LEU A 96 -11.44 9.40 11.10
C LEU A 96 -12.89 9.83 11.32
N LYS A 97 -13.87 9.08 10.82
CA LYS A 97 -15.30 9.37 11.03
C LYS A 97 -15.85 8.46 12.12
N SER A 98 -16.56 9.05 13.09
CA SER A 98 -17.45 8.33 14.00
C SER A 98 -18.75 9.12 14.16
N ASN A 99 -19.88 8.43 14.04
CA ASN A 99 -21.21 9.05 14.11
C ASN A 99 -21.36 10.31 13.22
N GLY A 100 -20.77 10.26 12.02
CA GLY A 100 -20.81 11.35 11.04
C GLY A 100 -19.91 12.56 11.34
N LYS A 101 -19.13 12.54 12.43
CA LYS A 101 -18.20 13.62 12.77
C LYS A 101 -16.74 13.20 12.58
N ASP A 102 -15.93 14.14 12.14
CA ASP A 102 -14.48 13.98 12.09
C ASP A 102 -13.92 13.94 13.51
N ILE A 103 -13.09 12.93 13.80
CA ILE A 103 -12.34 12.80 15.04
C ILE A 103 -10.89 13.24 14.76
N PRO A 104 -10.33 14.18 15.53
CA PRO A 104 -8.90 14.50 15.49
C PRO A 104 -8.05 13.24 15.65
N LEU A 105 -6.95 13.12 14.88
CA LEU A 105 -6.07 11.95 14.88
C LEU A 105 -5.63 11.54 16.29
N ARG A 106 -5.25 12.53 17.09
CA ARG A 106 -4.77 12.40 18.47
C ARG A 106 -5.80 11.82 19.45
N LEU A 107 -7.11 11.88 19.12
CA LEU A 107 -8.19 11.38 19.97
C LEU A 107 -8.62 9.95 19.63
N ILE A 108 -8.05 9.36 18.56
CA ILE A 108 -8.38 7.99 18.19
C ILE A 108 -7.64 7.02 19.11
N GLN A 109 -8.40 6.33 19.95
CA GLN A 109 -7.86 5.30 20.82
C GLN A 109 -7.40 4.07 20.01
N PRO A 110 -6.38 3.33 20.49
CA PRO A 110 -6.01 2.03 19.96
C PRO A 110 -7.22 1.10 19.81
N TYR A 111 -7.25 0.31 18.74
CA TYR A 111 -8.34 -0.61 18.44
C TYR A 111 -7.82 -1.86 17.72
N ASP A 112 -8.55 -2.96 17.83
CA ASP A 112 -8.28 -4.16 17.02
C ASP A 112 -8.61 -3.84 15.55
N PRO A 113 -7.62 -3.85 14.62
CA PRO A 113 -7.86 -3.56 13.21
C PRO A 113 -8.96 -4.42 12.60
N LEU A 114 -9.11 -5.68 13.06
CA LEU A 114 -10.05 -6.64 12.51
C LEU A 114 -11.48 -6.42 13.02
N SER A 115 -11.67 -5.59 14.05
CA SER A 115 -13.00 -5.29 14.59
C SER A 115 -13.80 -4.30 13.74
N ARG A 116 -13.19 -3.71 12.71
CA ARG A 116 -13.79 -2.69 11.83
C ARG A 116 -13.90 -3.21 10.41
N GLU A 117 -14.90 -2.80 9.62
CA GLU A 117 -15.01 -3.21 8.21
C GLU A 117 -13.78 -2.82 7.37
N THR A 118 -13.16 -1.69 7.68
CA THR A 118 -11.97 -1.21 6.98
C THR A 118 -10.72 -1.33 7.84
N VAL A 119 -9.73 -2.05 7.33
CA VAL A 119 -8.37 -2.08 7.90
C VAL A 119 -7.56 -0.99 7.20
N TYR A 120 -7.00 -0.07 7.98
CA TYR A 120 -6.10 0.94 7.46
C TYR A 120 -4.66 0.48 7.60
N MET A 121 -3.81 0.81 6.64
CA MET A 121 -2.40 0.43 6.63
C MET A 121 -1.54 1.54 6.03
N ARG A 122 -0.25 1.55 6.35
CA ARG A 122 0.78 2.27 5.58
C ARG A 122 1.68 1.26 4.91
N TRP A 123 1.92 1.37 3.60
CA TRP A 123 2.83 0.48 2.87
C TRP A 123 4.08 1.24 2.45
N LYS A 124 5.26 0.74 2.83
CA LYS A 124 6.55 1.32 2.48
C LYS A 124 7.34 0.34 1.62
N GLU A 125 7.65 0.76 0.39
CA GLU A 125 8.57 0.04 -0.49
C GLU A 125 10.01 0.22 0.03
N LEU A 126 10.77 -0.89 0.10
CA LEU A 126 12.11 -0.93 0.70
C LEU A 126 13.21 -1.29 -0.31
N ALA A 127 12.90 -2.10 -1.33
CA ALA A 127 13.90 -2.55 -2.31
C ALA A 127 13.27 -2.88 -3.66
N MET A 128 14.02 -2.66 -4.75
CA MET A 128 13.69 -3.14 -6.09
C MET A 128 14.27 -4.53 -6.32
N LEU A 129 13.52 -5.44 -6.94
CA LEU A 129 13.93 -6.82 -7.19
C LEU A 129 14.37 -7.10 -8.63
N ASP A 130 13.97 -6.25 -9.57
CA ASP A 130 14.29 -6.49 -10.98
C ASP A 130 15.76 -6.15 -11.26
N LYS A 131 16.49 -7.13 -11.80
CA LYS A 131 17.94 -7.07 -12.07
C LYS A 131 18.30 -6.46 -13.43
N THR A 132 17.37 -5.77 -14.09
CA THR A 132 17.56 -5.32 -15.49
C THR A 132 17.99 -3.86 -15.64
N VAL A 133 18.23 -3.15 -14.54
CA VAL A 133 18.93 -1.86 -14.58
C VAL A 133 20.26 -2.06 -13.87
N ASP A 134 21.36 -1.91 -14.61
CA ASP A 134 22.71 -1.98 -14.08
C ASP A 134 22.83 -1.13 -12.80
N TYR A 135 22.90 -1.80 -11.64
CA TYR A 135 23.14 -1.18 -10.33
C TYR A 135 24.47 -0.41 -10.25
N GLN A 136 25.23 -0.32 -11.35
CA GLN A 136 26.50 0.39 -11.44
C GLN A 136 26.36 1.91 -11.57
N ASN A 137 25.16 2.45 -11.77
CA ASN A 137 24.93 3.90 -11.79
C ASN A 137 23.99 4.34 -10.66
N HIS A 138 24.55 4.57 -9.47
CA HIS A 138 23.85 5.20 -8.34
C HIS A 138 23.31 6.62 -8.63
N ASN A 139 23.56 7.17 -9.82
CA ASN A 139 23.11 8.49 -10.27
C ASN A 139 22.06 8.44 -11.39
N GLN A 140 21.51 7.26 -11.75
CA GLN A 140 20.45 7.19 -12.74
C GLN A 140 19.08 7.30 -12.07
N SER A 141 18.36 8.37 -12.42
CA SER A 141 16.93 8.55 -12.19
C SER A 141 16.18 7.26 -12.53
N PHE A 142 15.33 6.81 -11.59
CA PHE A 142 14.50 5.63 -11.75
C PHE A 142 13.81 5.59 -13.12
N PRO A 143 13.58 4.39 -13.69
CA PRO A 143 12.80 4.26 -14.91
C PRO A 143 11.51 5.08 -14.77
N PHE A 144 11.29 6.02 -15.69
CA PHE A 144 10.09 6.87 -15.77
C PHE A 144 9.90 7.94 -14.67
N GLY A 145 10.91 8.23 -13.84
CA GLY A 145 10.76 9.17 -12.73
C GLY A 145 9.81 8.66 -11.63
N ILE A 146 9.57 7.35 -11.59
CA ILE A 146 8.77 6.71 -10.55
C ILE A 146 9.70 6.40 -9.38
N SER A 147 9.64 7.25 -8.36
CA SER A 147 10.31 6.99 -7.08
C SER A 147 9.44 6.08 -6.22
N TYR A 148 10.07 5.13 -5.51
CA TYR A 148 9.46 4.32 -4.44
C TYR A 148 9.86 4.81 -3.03
N GLU A 149 10.54 5.95 -2.94
CA GLU A 149 11.04 6.51 -1.68
C GLU A 149 9.90 6.91 -0.73
N GLY A 150 8.71 7.17 -1.27
CA GLY A 150 7.52 7.51 -0.51
C GLY A 150 6.87 6.28 0.11
N PHE A 151 5.61 6.43 0.48
CA PHE A 151 4.79 5.35 1.03
C PHE A 151 3.32 5.53 0.64
N TYR A 152 2.53 4.48 0.84
CA TYR A 152 1.09 4.52 0.57
C TYR A 152 0.28 4.57 1.85
N TYR A 153 -0.69 5.46 1.90
CA TYR A 153 -1.84 5.33 2.78
C TYR A 153 -2.82 4.35 2.17
N ILE A 154 -3.27 3.34 2.92
CA ILE A 154 -4.08 2.24 2.40
C ILE A 154 -5.34 2.05 3.24
N SER A 155 -6.48 1.87 2.57
CA SER A 155 -7.71 1.31 3.14
C SER A 155 -8.03 -0.02 2.46
N PHE A 156 -8.26 -1.04 3.25
CA PHE A 156 -8.65 -2.37 2.80
C PHE A 156 -10.01 -2.75 3.38
N SER A 157 -10.96 -3.10 2.51
CA SER A 157 -12.29 -3.56 2.93
C SER A 157 -12.27 -5.06 3.21
N GLN A 158 -12.58 -5.45 4.44
CA GLN A 158 -12.61 -6.86 4.83
C GLN A 158 -13.71 -7.65 4.11
N SER A 159 -14.86 -7.02 3.82
CA SER A 159 -15.98 -7.68 3.13
C SER A 159 -15.75 -7.89 1.64
N THR A 160 -15.11 -6.93 0.96
CA THR A 160 -14.95 -6.96 -0.51
C THR A 160 -13.55 -7.36 -0.97
N GLY A 161 -12.55 -7.32 -0.08
CA GLY A 161 -11.15 -7.48 -0.41
C GLY A 161 -10.56 -6.33 -1.23
N LYS A 162 -11.31 -5.26 -1.48
CA LYS A 162 -10.81 -4.11 -2.26
C LYS A 162 -9.78 -3.32 -1.47
N ILE A 163 -8.75 -2.87 -2.17
CA ILE A 163 -7.71 -1.98 -1.65
C ILE A 163 -7.83 -0.65 -2.38
N LYS A 164 -7.84 0.43 -1.62
CA LYS A 164 -7.68 1.78 -2.12
C LYS A 164 -6.53 2.44 -1.40
N GLY A 165 -5.81 3.32 -2.08
CA GLY A 165 -4.71 4.02 -1.46
C GLY A 165 -4.30 5.29 -2.17
N TYR A 166 -3.45 6.05 -1.48
CA TYR A 166 -2.80 7.23 -2.02
C TYR A 166 -1.31 7.14 -1.74
N TYR A 167 -0.50 7.29 -2.78
CA TYR A 167 0.94 7.44 -2.62
C TYR A 167 1.26 8.86 -2.12
N TYR A 168 2.23 8.95 -1.22
CA TYR A 168 2.76 10.21 -0.73
C TYR A 168 4.28 10.17 -0.76
N HIS A 169 4.89 11.26 -1.24
CA HIS A 169 6.32 11.52 -1.17
C HIS A 169 6.54 12.97 -0.74
N HIS A 170 7.47 13.20 0.17
CA HIS A 170 7.65 14.51 0.81
C HIS A 170 8.12 15.61 -0.16
N SER A 171 8.76 15.25 -1.28
CA SER A 171 9.20 16.24 -2.29
C SER A 171 8.06 16.71 -3.19
N GLU A 172 6.96 15.95 -3.26
CA GLU A 172 5.78 16.24 -4.08
C GLU A 172 4.48 16.09 -3.25
N PRO A 173 4.30 16.82 -2.12
CA PRO A 173 3.22 16.57 -1.16
C PRO A 173 1.80 16.85 -1.70
N GLU A 174 1.69 17.63 -2.78
CA GLU A 174 0.45 17.96 -3.46
C GLU A 174 0.10 17.00 -4.61
N LYS A 175 1.03 16.13 -4.99
CA LYS A 175 0.79 15.13 -6.03
C LYS A 175 -0.12 14.04 -5.49
N VAL A 176 -1.19 13.76 -6.23
CA VAL A 176 -2.16 12.73 -5.87
C VAL A 176 -2.02 11.57 -6.84
N LEU A 177 -1.41 10.47 -6.38
CA LEU A 177 -1.44 9.20 -7.11
C LEU A 177 -2.37 8.25 -6.38
N PHE A 178 -3.45 7.87 -7.05
CA PHE A 178 -4.48 7.00 -6.49
C PHE A 178 -4.26 5.55 -6.91
N LEU A 179 -4.26 4.65 -5.94
CA LEU A 179 -4.15 3.21 -6.11
C LEU A 179 -5.51 2.56 -5.88
N GLU A 180 -5.95 1.72 -6.81
CA GLU A 180 -7.15 0.89 -6.65
C GLU A 180 -6.86 -0.53 -7.11
N LEU A 181 -7.06 -1.51 -6.21
CA LEU A 181 -6.84 -2.92 -6.47
C LEU A 181 -8.05 -3.74 -6.06
N ASN A 182 -8.33 -4.78 -6.85
CA ASN A 182 -9.33 -5.80 -6.58
C ASN A 182 -8.63 -7.13 -6.24
N PRO A 183 -9.20 -7.95 -5.36
CA PRO A 183 -8.64 -9.25 -5.05
C PRO A 183 -8.75 -10.16 -6.27
N ILE A 184 -7.66 -10.88 -6.57
CA ILE A 184 -7.70 -12.00 -7.51
C ILE A 184 -8.19 -13.22 -6.74
N ILE A 185 -9.43 -13.62 -7.01
CA ILE A 185 -10.03 -14.79 -6.38
C ILE A 185 -9.60 -16.03 -7.17
N ASP A 186 -8.37 -16.47 -6.91
CA ASP A 186 -7.93 -17.79 -7.33
C ASP A 186 -8.19 -18.78 -6.18
N ARG A 187 -9.03 -19.78 -6.45
CA ARG A 187 -9.40 -20.82 -5.47
C ARG A 187 -8.51 -22.07 -5.60
N THR A 188 -7.42 -21.97 -6.35
CA THR A 188 -6.43 -23.04 -6.49
C THR A 188 -5.28 -22.86 -5.50
N PHE A 189 -4.69 -23.97 -5.07
CA PHE A 189 -3.43 -23.93 -4.33
C PHE A 189 -2.28 -23.67 -5.33
N PRO A 190 -1.28 -22.85 -4.98
CA PRO A 190 -0.08 -22.78 -5.81
C PRO A 190 0.53 -24.18 -5.91
N VAL A 191 0.80 -24.62 -7.15
CA VAL A 191 1.58 -25.83 -7.39
C VAL A 191 3.03 -25.46 -7.08
N ILE A 192 3.59 -26.08 -6.03
CA ILE A 192 4.98 -25.91 -5.64
C ILE A 192 5.66 -27.27 -5.84
N GLU A 193 6.59 -27.33 -6.79
CA GLU A 193 7.45 -28.48 -7.03
C GLU A 193 8.87 -28.10 -6.59
N PHE A 194 9.46 -28.92 -5.72
CA PHE A 194 10.85 -28.76 -5.30
C PHE A 194 11.69 -29.80 -6.07
N GLN A 195 12.79 -29.35 -6.68
CA GLN A 195 13.81 -30.22 -7.27
C GLN A 195 14.90 -30.54 -6.25
#